data_AF-A0A2V2EBZ7-F1
#
_entry.id   AF-A0A2V2EBZ7-F1
#
_cell.length_a   1.000
_cell.length_b   1.000
_cell.length_c   1.000
_cell.angle_alpha   90.00
_cell.angle_beta   90.00
_cell.angle_gamma   90.00
#
_symmetry.space_group_name_H-M   'P 1'
#
loop_
_entity.id
_entity.type
_entity.pdbx_description
1 polymer ?
#
loop_
_entity_poly.entity_id
_entity_poly.type
_entity_poly.pdbx_seq_one_letter_code
_entity_poly.pdbx_strand_id
1 'polypeptide(L)'
;MPKVPQIKADGFVHSIRESGSPVKPKFGNVTESQQFKRWFGDWQNHPESASKVVNKDGTPKIMYHGTPGKGFTVFDTNKAENGSLGKGFYFSGSKEYAKGHTISNGKFSGTVIETYLDAKNPYIAKYPGGIDTAKLMADGYDSVYNPSNDFWVVFKPTQIKSATDNIGTFDPTNSDIRFSMKDAVEETRDLIAGHNLNGDQLEADIELGGFPMPSIAITKSKICHSKYGDVSVIFGKDTLKPNLSGRSALMRCWKCLKMMR
;
A
#
# COMPACT_ATOMS: atom_id res chain seq x y z
N MET A 1 26.04 -22.20 -15.02
CA MET A 1 25.36 -21.19 -15.85
C MET A 1 23.98 -20.92 -15.25
N PRO A 2 23.61 -19.67 -14.94
CA PRO A 2 22.24 -19.35 -14.54
C PRO A 2 21.29 -19.66 -15.71
N LYS A 3 20.15 -20.30 -15.44
CA LYS A 3 19.15 -20.59 -16.47
C LYS A 3 18.48 -19.28 -16.92
N VAL A 4 18.63 -18.95 -18.19
CA VAL A 4 17.92 -17.82 -18.83
C VAL A 4 16.41 -18.11 -18.82
N PRO A 5 15.56 -17.21 -18.29
CA PRO A 5 14.12 -17.38 -18.34
C PRO A 5 13.63 -17.45 -19.79
N GLN A 6 12.85 -18.47 -20.11
CA GLN A 6 12.25 -18.63 -21.43
C GLN A 6 11.12 -17.60 -21.59
N ILE A 7 11.32 -16.61 -22.46
CA ILE A 7 10.34 -15.57 -22.77
C ILE A 7 9.19 -16.22 -23.57
N LYS A 8 7.94 -16.06 -23.13
CA LYS A 8 6.77 -16.53 -23.89
C LYS A 8 6.58 -15.66 -25.13
N ALA A 9 6.11 -16.28 -26.22
CA ALA A 9 6.04 -15.68 -27.55
C ALA A 9 5.10 -14.46 -27.69
N ASP A 10 4.32 -14.15 -26.66
CA ASP A 10 3.39 -13.01 -26.58
C ASP A 10 4.06 -11.70 -26.10
N GLY A 11 5.39 -11.71 -25.87
CA GLY A 11 6.13 -10.54 -25.42
C GLY A 11 5.93 -10.23 -23.93
N PHE A 12 5.32 -11.15 -23.18
CA PHE A 12 5.17 -11.06 -21.74
C PHE A 12 6.46 -11.55 -21.05
N VAL A 13 7.20 -10.64 -20.43
CA VAL A 13 8.54 -10.93 -19.88
C VAL A 13 8.49 -11.45 -18.44
N HIS A 14 7.63 -10.91 -17.57
CA HIS A 14 7.31 -11.45 -16.24
C HIS A 14 6.24 -10.60 -15.53
N SER A 15 5.32 -11.20 -14.78
CA SER A 15 4.43 -10.47 -13.88
C SER A 15 5.00 -10.37 -12.48
N ILE A 16 4.77 -9.25 -11.77
CA ILE A 16 4.91 -9.21 -10.30
C ILE A 16 3.84 -10.05 -9.57
N ARG A 17 3.09 -10.92 -10.26
CA ARG A 17 2.13 -11.88 -9.65
C ARG A 17 2.42 -13.37 -9.93
N GLU A 18 3.27 -13.71 -10.90
CA GLU A 18 3.69 -15.10 -11.23
C GLU A 18 4.61 -15.79 -10.19
N SER A 19 4.39 -17.08 -9.93
CA SER A 19 5.27 -17.88 -9.07
C SER A 19 6.69 -17.93 -9.65
N GLY A 20 7.70 -17.38 -8.95
CA GLY A 20 9.12 -17.40 -9.35
C GLY A 20 9.78 -16.06 -9.73
N SER A 21 9.17 -14.89 -9.47
CA SER A 21 9.79 -13.58 -9.77
C SER A 21 11.03 -13.25 -8.92
N PRO A 22 12.08 -12.65 -9.53
CA PRO A 22 13.25 -12.17 -8.80
C PRO A 22 12.99 -10.89 -8.01
N VAL A 23 11.94 -10.12 -8.35
CA VAL A 23 11.46 -8.98 -7.56
C VAL A 23 10.64 -9.51 -6.38
N LYS A 24 11.14 -9.37 -5.15
CA LYS A 24 10.46 -9.80 -3.92
C LYS A 24 10.14 -8.63 -2.97
N PRO A 25 9.01 -8.66 -2.24
CA PRO A 25 7.99 -9.71 -2.24
C PRO A 25 6.71 -9.29 -2.97
N LYS A 26 6.15 -10.26 -3.69
CA LYS A 26 4.72 -10.29 -4.00
C LYS A 26 4.02 -10.63 -2.70
N PHE A 27 3.21 -9.72 -2.22
CA PHE A 27 2.30 -10.05 -1.14
C PHE A 27 1.14 -10.83 -1.76
N GLY A 28 0.92 -12.06 -1.30
CA GLY A 28 -0.26 -12.83 -1.71
C GLY A 28 -1.54 -12.17 -1.20
N ASN A 29 -1.40 -11.42 -0.10
CA ASN A 29 -2.44 -10.65 0.55
C ASN A 29 -1.91 -9.24 0.89
N VAL A 30 -2.70 -8.19 0.65
CA VAL A 30 -2.33 -6.80 0.94
C VAL A 30 -1.90 -6.57 2.40
N THR A 31 -2.40 -7.40 3.31
CA THR A 31 -2.08 -7.38 4.74
C THR A 31 -0.63 -7.77 5.07
N GLU A 32 0.08 -8.43 4.15
CA GLU A 32 1.49 -8.79 4.31
C GLU A 32 2.42 -7.65 3.91
N SER A 33 1.88 -6.60 3.27
CA SER A 33 2.67 -5.48 2.79
C SER A 33 3.32 -4.68 3.91
N GLN A 34 4.48 -4.11 3.65
CA GLN A 34 5.17 -3.23 4.60
C GLN A 34 4.32 -2.00 4.96
N GLN A 35 3.53 -1.49 4.01
CA GLN A 35 2.65 -0.35 4.25
C GLN A 35 1.54 -0.73 5.23
N PHE A 36 0.89 -1.88 5.02
CA PHE A 36 -0.11 -2.38 5.94
C PHE A 36 0.48 -2.60 7.34
N LYS A 37 1.63 -3.28 7.44
CA LYS A 37 2.30 -3.56 8.72
C LYS A 37 2.76 -2.31 9.46
N ARG A 38 3.14 -1.24 8.75
CA ARG A 38 3.47 0.05 9.39
C ARG A 38 2.28 0.69 10.08
N TRP A 39 1.09 0.51 9.52
CA TRP A 39 -0.14 1.08 10.05
C TRP A 39 -0.81 0.16 11.07
N PHE A 40 -1.13 -1.07 10.66
CA PHE A 40 -1.79 -2.09 11.48
C PHE A 40 -0.87 -2.73 12.53
N GLY A 41 0.44 -2.68 12.33
CA GLY A 41 1.46 -3.45 13.06
C GLY A 41 1.81 -4.78 12.37
N ASP A 42 3.02 -5.29 12.63
CA ASP A 42 3.49 -6.55 12.03
C ASP A 42 2.85 -7.76 12.71
N TRP A 43 1.60 -8.03 12.36
CA TRP A 43 0.79 -9.11 12.93
C TRP A 43 1.39 -10.52 12.76
N GLN A 44 2.33 -10.72 11.83
CA GLN A 44 2.98 -12.02 11.60
C GLN A 44 4.13 -12.28 12.58
N ASN A 45 4.92 -11.25 12.88
CA ASN A 45 6.17 -11.41 13.64
C ASN A 45 6.12 -10.74 15.03
N HIS A 46 5.29 -9.71 15.19
CA HIS A 46 5.15 -8.88 16.39
C HIS A 46 3.67 -8.61 16.74
N PRO A 47 2.84 -9.66 16.92
CA PRO A 47 1.39 -9.54 17.17
C PRO A 47 1.06 -8.75 18.45
N GLU A 48 1.98 -8.69 19.42
CA GLU A 48 1.87 -7.87 20.63
C GLU A 48 1.78 -6.37 20.31
N SER A 49 2.45 -5.92 19.26
CA SER A 49 2.49 -4.52 18.81
C SER A 49 1.45 -4.18 17.74
N ALA A 50 0.78 -5.21 17.19
CA ALA A 50 -0.24 -5.05 16.17
C ALA A 50 -1.64 -4.82 16.75
N SER A 51 -2.52 -4.31 15.89
CA SER A 51 -3.95 -4.16 16.16
C SER A 51 -4.55 -5.48 16.66
N LYS A 52 -5.47 -5.37 17.62
CA LYS A 52 -6.16 -6.50 18.24
C LYS A 52 -7.40 -6.93 17.46
N VAL A 53 -7.69 -6.27 16.34
CA VAL A 53 -8.81 -6.61 15.43
C VAL A 53 -8.37 -7.72 14.47
N VAL A 54 -8.27 -8.93 15.01
CA VAL A 54 -7.80 -10.12 14.29
C VAL A 54 -8.81 -11.26 14.33
N ASN A 55 -8.69 -12.18 13.38
CA ASN A 55 -9.43 -13.43 13.35
C ASN A 55 -8.87 -14.38 14.43
N LYS A 56 -9.53 -15.52 14.63
CA LYS A 56 -9.09 -16.54 15.60
C LYS A 56 -7.68 -17.09 15.30
N ASP A 57 -7.27 -17.06 14.03
CA ASP A 57 -5.94 -17.48 13.57
C ASP A 57 -4.87 -16.36 13.66
N GLY A 58 -5.24 -15.18 14.16
CA GLY A 58 -4.36 -14.02 14.27
C GLY A 58 -4.23 -13.18 12.99
N THR A 59 -4.87 -13.57 11.89
CA THR A 59 -4.86 -12.77 10.66
C THR A 59 -5.71 -11.49 10.82
N PRO A 60 -5.38 -10.39 10.11
CA PRO A 60 -6.17 -9.16 10.20
C PRO A 60 -7.63 -9.40 9.82
N LYS A 61 -8.55 -8.95 10.67
CA LYS A 61 -9.99 -9.17 10.51
C LYS A 61 -10.65 -7.99 9.81
N ILE A 62 -11.52 -8.30 8.85
CA ILE A 62 -12.39 -7.32 8.21
C ILE A 62 -13.57 -7.03 9.15
N MET A 63 -13.81 -5.75 9.37
CA MET A 63 -14.92 -5.21 10.14
C MET A 63 -15.84 -4.38 9.24
N TYR A 64 -17.12 -4.32 9.58
CA TYR A 64 -18.16 -3.76 8.72
C TYR A 64 -18.79 -2.51 9.35
N HIS A 65 -18.96 -1.48 8.51
CA HIS A 65 -19.68 -0.25 8.88
C HIS A 65 -20.78 0.04 7.85
N GLY A 66 -22.04 0.12 8.30
CA GLY A 66 -23.16 0.50 7.45
C GLY A 66 -23.38 2.00 7.46
N THR A 67 -23.55 2.61 6.29
CA THR A 67 -23.90 4.02 6.17
C THR A 67 -25.14 4.21 5.29
N PRO A 68 -26.16 4.98 5.71
CA PRO A 68 -27.39 5.19 4.95
C PRO A 68 -27.23 6.20 3.79
N GLY A 69 -26.12 6.95 3.75
CA GLY A 69 -25.84 7.99 2.76
C GLY A 69 -25.08 7.50 1.52
N LYS A 70 -24.85 8.41 0.57
CA LYS A 70 -23.93 8.18 -0.56
C LYS A 70 -22.50 8.06 -0.02
N GLY A 71 -21.71 7.16 -0.62
CA GLY A 71 -20.37 6.80 -0.15
C GLY A 71 -19.51 7.99 0.26
N PHE A 72 -18.79 7.84 1.37
CA PHE A 72 -17.81 8.79 1.88
C PHE A 72 -16.45 8.11 1.98
N THR A 73 -15.40 8.92 2.09
CA THR A 73 -14.02 8.42 2.13
C THR A 73 -13.29 8.80 3.41
N VAL A 74 -13.90 9.65 4.25
CA VAL A 74 -13.37 10.08 5.55
C VAL A 74 -14.47 9.96 6.60
N PHE A 75 -14.16 9.29 7.71
CA PHE A 75 -15.00 9.28 8.90
C PHE A 75 -14.87 10.64 9.62
N ASP A 76 -15.96 11.40 9.70
CA ASP A 76 -15.97 12.73 10.31
C ASP A 76 -16.22 12.65 11.81
N THR A 77 -15.27 13.12 12.62
CA THR A 77 -15.35 13.12 14.09
C THR A 77 -16.56 13.89 14.63
N ASN A 78 -17.10 14.85 13.88
CA ASN A 78 -18.31 15.57 14.25
C ASN A 78 -19.57 14.72 14.09
N LYS A 79 -19.51 13.67 13.27
CA LYS A 79 -20.57 12.69 13.03
C LYS A 79 -20.38 11.41 13.85
N ALA A 80 -19.35 11.35 14.70
CA ALA A 80 -19.13 10.22 15.59
C ALA A 80 -20.29 10.11 16.58
N GLU A 81 -20.90 8.94 16.63
CA GLU A 81 -22.06 8.66 17.46
C GLU A 81 -21.63 8.48 18.92
N ASN A 82 -22.43 8.98 19.85
CA ASN A 82 -22.30 8.66 21.28
C ASN A 82 -23.25 7.51 21.63
N GLY A 83 -22.89 6.31 21.20
CA GLY A 83 -23.66 5.10 21.47
C GLY A 83 -23.32 4.47 22.82
N SER A 84 -23.80 3.25 23.03
CA SER A 84 -23.64 2.53 24.30
C SER A 84 -22.18 2.15 24.63
N LEU A 85 -21.27 2.21 23.66
CA LEU A 85 -19.83 2.01 23.89
C LEU A 85 -19.05 3.34 23.94
N GLY A 86 -19.78 4.44 24.12
CA GLY A 86 -19.26 5.81 24.17
C GLY A 86 -19.10 6.43 22.78
N LYS A 87 -18.46 7.60 22.73
CA LYS A 87 -18.34 8.39 21.50
C LYS A 87 -17.25 7.85 20.57
N GLY A 88 -17.60 7.50 19.33
CA GLY A 88 -16.65 7.09 18.30
C GLY A 88 -17.29 6.55 17.03
N PHE A 89 -16.51 5.81 16.24
CA PHE A 89 -16.95 5.17 15.01
C PHE A 89 -17.18 3.68 15.25
N TYR A 90 -18.40 3.21 14.99
CA TYR A 90 -18.84 1.86 15.31
C TYR A 90 -18.64 0.90 14.14
N PHE A 91 -18.13 -0.29 14.46
CA PHE A 91 -17.88 -1.37 13.52
C PHE A 91 -18.36 -2.70 14.08
N SER A 92 -18.99 -3.50 13.24
CA SER A 92 -19.49 -4.83 13.60
C SER A 92 -18.68 -5.92 12.91
N GLY A 93 -18.46 -7.05 13.59
CA GLY A 93 -17.96 -8.27 12.95
C GLY A 93 -18.96 -8.95 12.03
N SER A 94 -20.24 -8.55 12.05
CA SER A 94 -21.30 -9.09 11.18
C SER A 94 -21.63 -8.12 10.04
N LYS A 95 -21.44 -8.57 8.81
CA LYS A 95 -21.84 -7.84 7.60
C LYS A 95 -23.36 -7.64 7.56
N GLU A 96 -24.12 -8.66 7.97
CA GLU A 96 -25.58 -8.65 8.02
C GLU A 96 -26.09 -7.61 9.01
N TYR A 97 -25.47 -7.51 10.19
CA TYR A 97 -25.80 -6.46 11.15
C TYR A 97 -25.53 -5.07 10.56
N ALA A 98 -24.34 -4.87 9.97
CA ALA A 98 -23.99 -3.60 9.34
C ALA A 98 -24.93 -3.21 8.20
N LYS A 99 -25.44 -4.17 7.41
CA LYS A 99 -26.47 -3.92 6.39
C LYS A 99 -27.74 -3.31 7.00
N GLY A 100 -28.13 -3.65 8.22
CA GLY A 100 -29.27 -3.04 8.91
C GLY A 100 -29.15 -1.52 9.06
N HIS A 101 -27.93 -1.00 9.16
CA HIS A 101 -27.64 0.44 9.27
C HIS A 101 -27.59 1.17 7.93
N THR A 102 -27.86 0.49 6.81
CA THR A 102 -27.96 1.12 5.48
C THR A 102 -29.39 1.51 5.10
N ILE A 103 -30.35 1.28 6.01
CA ILE A 103 -31.75 1.58 5.79
C ILE A 103 -31.97 3.09 5.86
N SER A 104 -32.56 3.65 4.80
CA SER A 104 -33.07 5.02 4.76
C SER A 104 -34.50 4.97 4.23
N ASN A 105 -35.42 5.70 4.88
CA ASN A 105 -36.86 5.70 4.53
C ASN A 105 -37.46 4.29 4.39
N GLY A 106 -37.09 3.36 5.27
CA GLY A 106 -37.59 1.98 5.29
C GLY A 106 -37.07 1.09 4.15
N LYS A 107 -36.09 1.54 3.36
CA LYS A 107 -35.47 0.76 2.28
C LYS A 107 -33.95 0.69 2.46
N PHE A 108 -33.35 -0.43 2.10
CA PHE A 108 -31.90 -0.53 1.98
C PHE A 108 -31.43 0.36 0.81
N SER A 109 -30.76 1.47 1.12
CA SER A 109 -30.28 2.42 0.11
C SER A 109 -28.85 2.87 0.33
N GLY A 110 -28.26 2.50 1.47
CA GLY A 110 -26.89 2.83 1.84
C GLY A 110 -25.87 1.78 1.39
N THR A 111 -24.65 1.91 1.91
CA THR A 111 -23.52 1.01 1.59
C THR A 111 -22.92 0.43 2.86
N VAL A 112 -22.43 -0.82 2.78
CA VAL A 112 -21.58 -1.40 3.82
C VAL A 112 -20.13 -1.26 3.39
N ILE A 113 -19.33 -0.63 4.24
CA ILE A 113 -17.90 -0.44 4.05
C ILE A 113 -17.17 -1.56 4.80
N GLU A 114 -16.30 -2.26 4.09
CA GLU A 114 -15.41 -3.28 4.64
C GLU A 114 -14.09 -2.63 5.04
N THR A 115 -13.66 -2.82 6.28
CA THR A 115 -12.55 -2.06 6.85
C THR A 115 -11.59 -2.93 7.64
N TYR A 116 -10.32 -2.56 7.61
CA TYR A 116 -9.38 -2.91 8.66
C TYR A 116 -9.36 -1.79 9.69
N LEU A 117 -9.12 -2.15 10.95
CA LEU A 117 -9.06 -1.21 12.07
C LEU A 117 -7.71 -1.30 12.77
N ASP A 118 -7.07 -0.15 13.00
CA ASP A 118 -5.88 -0.02 13.84
C ASP A 118 -6.28 0.29 15.29
N ALA A 119 -6.42 -0.77 16.09
CA ALA A 119 -6.82 -0.71 17.49
C ALA A 119 -5.87 -1.59 18.32
N LYS A 120 -4.74 -1.00 18.71
CA LYS A 120 -3.61 -1.67 19.36
C LYS A 120 -3.84 -1.84 20.86
N ASN A 121 -4.55 -0.91 21.50
CA ASN A 121 -4.81 -0.92 22.94
C ASN A 121 -6.31 -0.70 23.26
N PRO A 122 -7.16 -1.73 23.07
CA PRO A 122 -8.58 -1.62 23.35
C PRO A 122 -8.91 -1.68 24.84
N TYR A 123 -9.88 -0.85 25.24
CA TYR A 123 -10.62 -1.09 26.47
C TYR A 123 -11.66 -2.20 26.23
N ILE A 124 -11.59 -3.27 27.04
CA ILE A 124 -12.52 -4.40 26.93
C ILE A 124 -13.79 -4.10 27.73
N ALA A 125 -14.85 -3.70 27.04
CA ALA A 125 -16.14 -3.38 27.64
C ALA A 125 -16.92 -4.66 27.97
N LYS A 126 -17.18 -4.89 29.27
CA LYS A 126 -18.03 -5.99 29.74
C LYS A 126 -19.52 -5.67 29.63
N TYR A 127 -19.88 -4.40 29.79
CA TYR A 127 -21.27 -3.94 29.78
C TYR A 127 -21.40 -2.69 28.91
N PRO A 128 -22.48 -2.57 28.13
CA PRO A 128 -22.81 -1.32 27.45
C PRO A 128 -23.29 -0.26 28.46
N GLY A 129 -23.00 1.01 28.17
CA GLY A 129 -23.45 2.18 28.93
C GLY A 129 -22.37 2.78 29.83
N GLY A 130 -22.38 4.10 29.96
CA GLY A 130 -21.47 4.83 30.87
C GLY A 130 -19.99 4.86 30.45
N ILE A 131 -19.69 4.54 29.20
CA ILE A 131 -18.32 4.58 28.69
C ILE A 131 -17.97 6.01 28.27
N ASP A 132 -17.06 6.63 29.02
CA ASP A 132 -16.46 7.93 28.68
C ASP A 132 -15.20 7.71 27.83
N THR A 133 -15.33 7.88 26.51
CA THR A 133 -14.20 7.69 25.59
C THR A 133 -13.12 8.75 25.74
N ALA A 134 -13.44 9.95 26.23
CA ALA A 134 -12.43 10.98 26.50
C ALA A 134 -11.52 10.54 27.65
N LYS A 135 -12.11 9.98 28.71
CA LYS A 135 -11.34 9.39 29.81
C LYS A 135 -10.51 8.20 29.35
N LEU A 136 -11.10 7.28 28.57
CA LEU A 136 -10.36 6.13 28.06
C LEU A 136 -9.15 6.54 27.20
N MET A 137 -9.30 7.57 26.36
CA MET A 137 -8.18 8.12 25.60
C MET A 137 -7.09 8.72 26.50
N ALA A 138 -7.47 9.40 27.58
CA ALA A 138 -6.52 9.93 28.56
C ALA A 138 -5.79 8.82 29.32
N ASP A 139 -6.47 7.69 29.58
CA ASP A 139 -5.90 6.50 30.20
C ASP A 139 -5.07 5.64 29.22
N GLY A 140 -4.96 6.06 27.95
CA GLY A 140 -4.09 5.46 26.94
C GLY A 140 -4.77 4.40 26.05
N TYR A 141 -6.07 4.21 26.16
CA TYR A 141 -6.82 3.34 25.26
C TYR A 141 -7.08 4.04 23.91
N ASP A 142 -7.01 3.28 22.83
CA ASP A 142 -7.21 3.78 21.47
C ASP A 142 -8.55 3.37 20.85
N SER A 143 -9.29 2.50 21.55
CA SER A 143 -10.51 1.89 21.07
C SER A 143 -11.31 1.24 22.22
N VAL A 144 -12.55 0.84 21.93
CA VAL A 144 -13.38 0.01 22.80
C VAL A 144 -13.74 -1.26 22.05
N TYR A 145 -13.63 -2.42 22.70
CA TYR A 145 -14.08 -3.70 22.19
C TYR A 145 -15.12 -4.33 23.12
N ASN A 146 -16.26 -4.74 22.55
CA ASN A 146 -17.24 -5.58 23.23
C ASN A 146 -17.21 -7.00 22.65
N PRO A 147 -16.71 -8.00 23.40
CA PRO A 147 -16.61 -9.37 22.92
C PRO A 147 -17.96 -10.10 22.81
N SER A 148 -19.01 -9.65 23.52
CA SER A 148 -20.30 -10.35 23.54
C SER A 148 -21.05 -10.27 22.21
N ASN A 149 -20.83 -9.22 21.44
CA ASN A 149 -21.46 -8.99 20.14
C ASN A 149 -20.45 -8.68 19.03
N ASP A 150 -19.15 -8.74 19.33
CA ASP A 150 -18.06 -8.50 18.38
C ASP A 150 -18.11 -7.08 17.76
N PHE A 151 -18.29 -6.08 18.63
CA PHE A 151 -18.32 -4.67 18.27
C PHE A 151 -17.06 -3.94 18.65
N TRP A 152 -16.58 -3.11 17.73
CA TRP A 152 -15.45 -2.24 17.92
C TRP A 152 -15.86 -0.78 17.77
N VAL A 153 -15.30 0.06 18.62
CA VAL A 153 -15.35 1.51 18.48
C VAL A 153 -13.94 2.05 18.42
N VAL A 154 -13.61 2.77 17.35
CA VAL A 154 -12.34 3.51 17.23
C VAL A 154 -12.62 5.01 17.28
N PHE A 155 -11.63 5.78 17.73
CA PHE A 155 -11.84 7.19 18.05
C PHE A 155 -11.37 8.14 16.95
N LYS A 156 -10.40 7.71 16.14
CA LYS A 156 -9.74 8.55 15.13
C LYS A 156 -9.96 8.01 13.72
N PRO A 157 -10.18 8.88 12.71
CA PRO A 157 -10.35 8.45 11.33
C PRO A 157 -9.12 7.72 10.75
N THR A 158 -7.92 8.07 11.21
CA THR A 158 -6.67 7.43 10.78
C THR A 158 -6.54 5.96 11.21
N GLN A 159 -7.38 5.51 12.15
CA GLN A 159 -7.46 4.11 12.57
C GLN A 159 -8.26 3.25 11.59
N ILE A 160 -8.80 3.81 10.51
CA ILE A 160 -9.73 3.12 9.62
C ILE A 160 -9.20 3.15 8.19
N LYS A 161 -9.11 1.98 7.56
CA LYS A 161 -8.76 1.85 6.13
C LYS A 161 -9.70 0.86 5.45
N SER A 162 -10.11 1.17 4.23
CA SER A 162 -10.96 0.29 3.42
C SER A 162 -10.19 -0.99 3.08
N ALA A 163 -10.79 -2.15 3.33
CA ALA A 163 -10.23 -3.45 2.99
C ALA A 163 -10.28 -3.73 1.48
N THR A 164 -11.16 -3.05 0.75
CA THR A 164 -11.35 -3.22 -0.70
C THR A 164 -10.69 -2.12 -1.52
N ASP A 165 -10.70 -0.87 -1.02
CA ASP A 165 -10.28 0.31 -1.78
C ASP A 165 -8.90 0.86 -1.37
N ASN A 166 -8.32 0.37 -0.27
CA ASN A 166 -6.95 0.70 0.14
C ASN A 166 -5.99 -0.41 -0.30
N ILE A 167 -5.48 -0.31 -1.53
CA ILE A 167 -4.62 -1.34 -2.11
C ILE A 167 -3.13 -1.01 -2.09
N GLY A 168 -2.66 -0.12 -1.20
CA GLY A 168 -1.20 0.06 -1.11
C GLY A 168 -0.63 1.25 -0.37
N THR A 169 -1.43 2.14 0.23
CA THR A 169 -0.84 3.26 1.01
C THR A 169 -0.93 3.05 2.50
N PHE A 170 -2.08 2.61 3.01
CA PHE A 170 -2.33 2.44 4.45
C PHE A 170 -1.69 3.56 5.29
N ASP A 171 -1.76 4.81 4.82
CA ASP A 171 -1.02 5.91 5.43
C ASP A 171 -1.61 6.21 6.83
N PRO A 172 -0.83 6.07 7.93
CA PRO A 172 -1.29 6.29 9.29
C PRO A 172 -1.62 7.75 9.60
N THR A 173 -1.21 8.68 8.73
CA THR A 173 -1.48 10.11 8.86
C THR A 173 -2.61 10.60 7.96
N ASN A 174 -3.16 9.74 7.10
CA ASN A 174 -4.25 10.08 6.21
C ASN A 174 -5.58 9.57 6.76
N SER A 175 -6.58 10.44 6.83
CA SER A 175 -7.93 10.05 7.22
C SER A 175 -8.76 9.49 6.05
N ASP A 176 -8.31 9.61 4.79
CA ASP A 176 -8.95 8.93 3.67
C ASP A 176 -8.74 7.41 3.81
N ILE A 177 -9.85 6.68 3.76
CA ILE A 177 -9.88 5.23 3.91
C ILE A 177 -9.32 4.51 2.69
N ARG A 178 -9.27 5.16 1.52
CA ARG A 178 -8.84 4.56 0.25
C ARG A 178 -7.34 4.75 0.02
N PHE A 179 -6.86 4.17 -1.07
CA PHE A 179 -5.55 4.50 -1.61
C PHE A 179 -5.46 6.00 -1.94
N SER A 180 -4.46 6.68 -1.39
CA SER A 180 -4.19 8.10 -1.67
C SER A 180 -2.68 8.30 -1.79
N MET A 181 -2.23 8.70 -2.98
CA MET A 181 -0.88 9.25 -3.14
C MET A 181 -0.90 10.66 -2.56
N LYS A 182 -0.39 10.83 -1.33
CA LYS A 182 -0.29 12.16 -0.71
C LYS A 182 0.83 13.01 -1.29
N ASP A 183 1.76 12.42 -2.03
CA ASP A 183 2.71 13.16 -2.82
C ASP A 183 2.13 13.31 -4.23
N ALA A 184 1.93 14.56 -4.67
CA ALA A 184 2.08 14.85 -6.09
C ALA A 184 3.42 14.22 -6.47
N VAL A 185 3.40 13.26 -7.40
CA VAL A 185 4.63 12.65 -7.94
C VAL A 185 5.60 13.79 -8.16
N GLU A 186 6.61 13.92 -7.28
CA GLU A 186 7.64 14.94 -7.45
C GLU A 186 8.18 14.68 -8.84
N GLU A 187 8.07 15.71 -9.67
CA GLU A 187 7.93 15.57 -11.10
C GLU A 187 8.91 14.55 -11.70
N THR A 188 8.40 13.59 -12.47
CA THR A 188 9.19 12.72 -13.36
C THR A 188 10.03 13.51 -14.38
N ARG A 189 10.01 14.86 -14.33
CA ARG A 189 10.74 15.76 -15.20
C ARG A 189 12.25 15.69 -15.01
N ASP A 190 12.72 15.36 -13.80
CA ASP A 190 14.14 15.41 -13.43
C ASP A 190 14.77 14.04 -13.10
N LEU A 191 14.08 12.94 -13.39
CA LEU A 191 14.63 11.60 -13.18
C LEU A 191 15.59 11.24 -14.32
N ILE A 192 16.75 10.72 -13.95
CA ILE A 192 17.71 10.10 -14.85
C ILE A 192 17.91 8.65 -14.42
N ALA A 193 18.13 7.77 -15.38
CA ALA A 193 18.73 6.47 -15.08
C ALA A 193 20.24 6.59 -15.27
N GLY A 194 21.00 6.11 -14.28
CA GLY A 194 22.45 6.08 -14.30
C GLY A 194 22.96 4.66 -14.18
N HIS A 195 24.00 4.33 -14.95
CA HIS A 195 24.81 3.14 -14.76
C HIS A 195 26.27 3.56 -14.56
N ASN A 196 26.93 2.89 -13.62
CA ASN A 196 28.21 3.27 -13.07
C ASN A 196 29.16 2.09 -13.21
N LEU A 197 30.28 2.30 -13.88
CA LEU A 197 31.19 1.26 -14.32
C LEU A 197 32.59 1.86 -14.51
N ASN A 198 33.57 1.00 -14.79
CA ASN A 198 34.91 1.44 -15.16
C ASN A 198 35.14 1.37 -16.67
N GLY A 199 36.27 1.94 -17.13
CA GLY A 199 36.63 1.99 -18.55
C GLY A 199 36.56 0.62 -19.24
N ASP A 200 37.19 -0.40 -18.65
CA ASP A 200 37.24 -1.76 -19.21
C ASP A 200 35.84 -2.40 -19.31
N GLN A 201 34.97 -2.13 -18.32
CA GLN A 201 33.58 -2.60 -18.33
C GLN A 201 32.75 -1.91 -19.41
N LEU A 202 32.94 -0.60 -19.62
CA LEU A 202 32.24 0.12 -20.68
C LEU A 202 32.62 -0.42 -22.05
N GLU A 203 33.91 -0.69 -22.26
CA GLU A 203 34.42 -1.23 -23.52
C GLU A 203 33.84 -2.62 -23.81
N ALA A 204 33.83 -3.50 -22.80
CA ALA A 204 33.18 -4.80 -22.90
C ALA A 204 31.68 -4.70 -23.23
N ASP A 205 30.96 -3.75 -22.62
CA ASP A 205 29.53 -3.54 -22.86
C ASP A 205 29.25 -3.02 -24.28
N ILE A 206 30.15 -2.19 -24.82
CA ILE A 206 30.09 -1.73 -26.21
C ILE A 206 30.31 -2.89 -27.18
N GLU A 207 31.29 -3.76 -26.93
CA GLU A 207 31.55 -4.96 -27.73
C GLU A 207 30.38 -5.95 -27.70
N LEU A 208 29.73 -6.09 -26.55
CA LEU A 208 28.50 -6.88 -26.36
C LEU A 208 27.28 -6.27 -27.07
N GLY A 209 27.36 -5.00 -27.49
CA GLY A 209 26.27 -4.25 -28.10
C GLY A 209 25.16 -3.87 -27.11
N GLY A 210 25.45 -3.87 -25.81
CA GLY A 210 24.51 -3.52 -24.75
C GLY A 210 25.02 -3.86 -23.34
N PHE A 211 24.45 -3.19 -22.34
CA PHE A 211 24.80 -3.37 -20.93
C PHE A 211 24.28 -4.73 -20.39
N PRO A 212 25.16 -5.67 -20.00
CA PRO A 212 24.78 -6.91 -19.33
C PRO A 212 24.37 -6.60 -17.90
N MET A 213 23.08 -6.25 -17.72
CA MET A 213 22.46 -5.74 -16.49
C MET A 213 23.07 -6.24 -15.16
N PRO A 214 23.75 -5.35 -14.39
CA PRO A 214 23.95 -5.61 -12.97
C PRO A 214 23.21 -4.62 -12.07
N SER A 215 23.08 -3.33 -12.41
CA SER A 215 22.42 -2.32 -11.56
C SER A 215 22.20 -0.98 -12.30
N ILE A 216 20.96 -0.66 -12.67
CA ILE A 216 20.59 0.69 -13.15
C ILE A 216 19.83 1.38 -12.01
N ALA A 217 20.34 2.54 -11.57
CA ALA A 217 19.68 3.34 -10.55
C ALA A 217 18.86 4.46 -11.21
N ILE A 218 17.59 4.60 -10.83
CA ILE A 218 16.80 5.79 -11.16
C ILE A 218 16.98 6.80 -10.02
N THR A 219 17.54 7.96 -10.35
CA THR A 219 17.84 9.02 -9.36
C THR A 219 17.43 10.38 -9.90
N LYS A 220 17.43 11.40 -9.03
CA LYS A 220 17.25 12.79 -9.45
C LYS A 220 18.51 13.27 -10.15
N SER A 221 18.38 14.08 -11.19
CA SER A 221 19.49 14.72 -11.91
C SER A 221 20.49 15.44 -10.99
N LYS A 222 20.02 15.96 -9.85
CA LYS A 222 20.83 16.64 -8.83
C LYS A 222 21.62 15.69 -7.90
N ILE A 223 21.25 14.41 -7.85
CA ILE A 223 21.90 13.40 -6.99
C ILE A 223 22.82 12.56 -7.89
N CYS A 224 24.09 12.97 -7.95
CA CYS A 224 25.10 12.24 -8.70
C CYS A 224 25.73 11.15 -7.82
N HIS A 225 25.58 9.88 -8.19
CA HIS A 225 26.21 8.75 -7.51
C HIS A 225 27.66 8.54 -8.01
N SER A 226 28.56 9.49 -7.76
CA SER A 226 29.94 9.47 -8.28
C SER A 226 30.91 8.50 -7.58
N LYS A 227 30.42 7.63 -6.70
CA LYS A 227 31.27 6.76 -5.86
C LYS A 227 31.52 5.37 -6.43
N TYR A 228 31.05 5.08 -7.64
CA TYR A 228 31.07 3.73 -8.22
C TYR A 228 31.65 3.78 -9.63
N GLY A 229 32.95 3.53 -9.77
CA GLY A 229 33.65 3.60 -11.05
C GLY A 229 33.99 5.02 -11.51
N ASP A 230 34.83 5.10 -12.54
CA ASP A 230 35.29 6.33 -13.18
C ASP A 230 34.40 6.76 -14.37
N VAL A 231 33.45 5.91 -14.76
CA VAL A 231 32.51 6.15 -15.86
C VAL A 231 31.07 6.11 -15.35
N SER A 232 30.31 7.18 -15.61
CA SER A 232 28.86 7.22 -15.41
C SER A 232 28.14 7.37 -16.76
N VAL A 233 27.34 6.37 -17.11
CA VAL A 233 26.45 6.39 -18.29
C VAL A 233 25.09 6.91 -17.86
N ILE A 234 24.66 8.01 -18.48
CA ILE A 234 23.37 8.65 -18.18
C ILE A 234 22.38 8.37 -19.32
N PHE A 235 21.23 7.83 -18.95
CA PHE A 235 20.11 7.58 -19.84
C PHE A 235 19.08 8.71 -19.71
N GLY A 236 18.85 9.44 -20.80
CA GLY A 236 17.88 10.54 -20.85
C GLY A 236 16.44 10.04 -20.70
N LYS A 237 15.54 10.93 -20.27
CA LYS A 237 14.10 10.60 -20.09
C LYS A 237 13.44 9.95 -21.30
N ASP A 238 13.93 10.25 -22.50
CA ASP A 238 13.47 9.73 -23.79
C ASP A 238 13.77 8.23 -23.96
N THR A 239 14.83 7.74 -23.34
CA THR A 239 15.14 6.29 -23.26
C THR A 239 14.27 5.55 -22.24
N LEU A 240 13.65 6.28 -21.31
CA LEU A 240 12.83 5.73 -20.21
C LEU A 240 11.32 5.78 -20.49
N LYS A 241 10.88 6.33 -21.62
CA LYS A 241 9.45 6.37 -21.98
C LYS A 241 9.01 5.02 -22.53
N PRO A 242 8.18 4.22 -21.83
CA PRO A 242 7.53 3.09 -22.46
C PRO A 242 6.52 3.64 -23.47
N ASN A 243 6.73 3.39 -24.77
CA ASN A 243 5.64 3.54 -25.73
C ASN A 243 4.53 2.58 -25.31
N LEU A 244 3.36 3.12 -24.92
CA LEU A 244 2.16 2.37 -24.53
C LEU A 244 1.52 1.58 -25.69
N SER A 245 2.26 1.31 -26.78
CA SER A 245 1.81 0.51 -27.91
C SER A 245 2.78 -0.66 -28.15
N GLY A 246 2.54 -1.76 -27.43
CA GLY A 246 2.61 -3.13 -27.96
C GLY A 246 3.92 -3.71 -28.51
N ARG A 247 5.07 -3.02 -28.48
CA ARG A 247 6.38 -3.66 -28.76
C ARG A 247 7.46 -3.04 -27.88
N SER A 248 7.97 -3.85 -26.94
CA SER A 248 9.14 -3.54 -26.14
C SER A 248 10.31 -3.23 -27.07
N ALA A 249 10.70 -1.96 -27.18
CA ALA A 249 11.89 -1.58 -27.93
C ALA A 249 13.11 -2.06 -27.13
N LEU A 250 13.81 -3.07 -27.64
CA LEU A 250 15.22 -3.27 -27.30
C LEU A 250 15.96 -1.96 -27.59
N MET A 251 16.66 -1.43 -26.60
CA MET A 251 17.58 -0.30 -26.80
C MET A 251 18.60 -0.69 -27.87
N ARG A 252 18.42 -0.22 -29.10
CA ARG A 252 19.51 -0.10 -30.08
C ARG A 252 20.00 1.33 -30.01
N CYS A 253 21.23 1.53 -29.59
CA CYS A 253 21.91 2.82 -29.65
C CYS A 253 22.02 3.23 -31.13
N TRP A 254 21.13 4.11 -31.59
CA TRP A 254 21.07 4.50 -33.00
C TRP A 254 22.12 5.55 -33.38
N LYS A 255 22.99 5.98 -32.44
CA LYS A 255 23.97 7.06 -32.67
C LYS A 255 25.44 6.63 -32.79
N CYS A 256 25.76 5.34 -32.73
CA CYS A 256 27.14 4.86 -32.99
C CYS A 256 27.44 4.50 -34.46
N LEU A 257 26.50 4.69 -35.40
CA LEU A 257 26.68 4.27 -36.80
C LEU A 257 27.08 5.39 -37.79
N LYS A 258 27.68 6.49 -37.30
CA LYS A 258 28.15 7.58 -38.17
C LYS A 258 29.60 8.03 -37.88
N MET A 259 30.49 7.10 -37.58
CA MET A 259 31.94 7.30 -37.76
C MET A 259 32.58 5.98 -38.20
N MET A 260 32.17 5.47 -39.37
CA MET A 260 32.99 4.55 -40.17
C MET A 260 32.70 4.84 -41.65
N ARG A 261 33.43 5.82 -42.18
CA ARG A 261 33.97 5.82 -43.54
C ARG A 261 35.46 6.04 -43.41
#